data_AF-A0A562T4N8-F1
#
_entry.id   AF-A0A562T4N8-F1
#
_cell.length_a   1.000
_cell.length_b   1.000
_cell.length_c   1.000
_cell.angle_alpha   90.00
_cell.angle_beta   90.00
_cell.angle_gamma   90.00
#
_symmetry.space_group_name_H-M   'P 1'
#
loop_
_entity.id
_entity.type
_entity.pdbx_description
1 polymer ?
#
loop_
_entity_poly.entity_id
_entity_poly.type
_entity_poly.pdbx_seq_one_letter_code
_entity_poly.pdbx_strand_id
1 'polypeptide(L)'
;MFKRFSKKTRLLLLLTGACLLAIQFIRPEIGHPPVTGDLEAPPEIKAILERACYDCHSNETKLRWYDQLAPAYWRVAAHVREGREVLNFSAWQSLPPAVQKGKLFESYNQVQAGAMPLADYQLVHPSAKITPAELALLKNYVGSLVSIQPADSAAIAGADKQYRQWTAGALQPGQVQNAPNGIGYIPDYRNWQVVTISDRFDNGTMRVIYGNDIAMKAIRENRTNPWPNGTIFAKAAWKELQDADGQVRTGEFWQVEFMIKDDKKYADTKGWGWARWRGPQLAPYGKHLLFTTECVNCHRPMKDKDYVFTIPTTLPAFQFSEKGLKVITSSIDRKQNTMSTLYGNQLAFDHAAEAMDTGYPTGAELTLVTWRQREDPHWFGANIPGTPQSVEVVQVAAPATYRQYAGAALAPVPNTDTLQVNARIKYILAQKPSVIP
;
A
#
# COMPACT_ATOMS: atom_id res chain seq x y z
N MET A 1 -14.36 -30.96 -54.08
CA MET A 1 -13.37 -30.57 -55.10
C MET A 1 -12.22 -29.82 -54.41
N PHE A 2 -11.17 -30.50 -53.96
CA PHE A 2 -10.03 -29.85 -53.29
C PHE A 2 -9.19 -29.11 -54.34
N LYS A 3 -9.17 -27.77 -54.31
CA LYS A 3 -8.26 -26.97 -55.13
C LYS A 3 -6.83 -27.42 -54.83
N ARG A 4 -6.12 -27.98 -55.83
CA ARG A 4 -4.70 -28.36 -55.71
C ARG A 4 -3.89 -27.12 -55.38
N PHE A 5 -3.25 -27.10 -54.20
CA PHE A 5 -2.30 -26.06 -53.83
C PHE A 5 -1.20 -25.92 -54.90
N SER A 6 -0.87 -24.68 -55.25
CA SER A 6 0.21 -24.35 -56.18
C SER A 6 1.57 -24.86 -55.65
N LYS A 7 2.55 -25.08 -56.54
CA LYS A 7 3.92 -25.49 -56.14
C LYS A 7 4.52 -24.53 -55.09
N LYS A 8 4.26 -23.22 -55.24
CA LYS A 8 4.70 -22.17 -54.30
C LYS A 8 4.05 -22.33 -52.92
N THR A 9 2.76 -22.63 -52.87
CA THR A 9 2.03 -22.85 -51.61
C THR A 9 2.51 -24.09 -50.87
N ARG A 10 2.84 -25.17 -51.60
CA ARG A 10 3.43 -26.38 -50.99
C ARG A 10 4.82 -26.13 -50.43
N LEU A 11 5.67 -25.41 -51.18
CA LEU A 11 7.01 -25.04 -50.72
C LEU A 11 6.93 -24.16 -49.46
N LEU A 12 6.02 -23.18 -49.43
CA LEU A 12 5.80 -22.34 -48.25
C LEU A 12 5.34 -23.17 -47.03
N LEU A 13 4.37 -24.07 -47.20
CA LEU A 13 3.90 -24.94 -46.11
C LEU A 13 5.02 -25.86 -45.57
N LEU A 14 5.87 -26.40 -46.45
CA LEU A 14 7.01 -27.21 -46.06
C LEU A 14 8.05 -26.40 -45.29
N LEU A 15 8.38 -25.20 -45.76
CA LEU A 15 9.31 -24.30 -45.06
C LEU A 15 8.77 -23.91 -43.69
N THR A 16 7.48 -23.53 -43.58
CA THR A 16 6.86 -23.22 -42.30
C THR A 16 6.85 -24.43 -41.37
N GLY A 17 6.53 -25.62 -41.86
CA GLY A 17 6.59 -26.85 -41.07
C GLY A 17 8.00 -27.17 -40.58
N ALA A 18 9.01 -27.04 -41.44
CA ALA A 18 10.41 -27.23 -41.06
C ALA A 18 10.86 -26.20 -40.02
N CYS A 19 10.49 -24.93 -40.16
CA CYS A 19 10.75 -23.90 -39.16
C CYS A 19 10.05 -24.21 -37.82
N LEU A 20 8.77 -24.62 -37.84
CA LEU A 20 8.03 -24.98 -36.62
C LEU A 20 8.63 -26.18 -35.89
N LEU A 21 9.20 -27.14 -36.63
CA LEU A 21 9.96 -28.25 -36.05
C LEU A 21 11.31 -27.78 -35.49
N ALA A 22 12.04 -26.94 -36.22
CA ALA A 22 13.34 -26.41 -35.80
C ALA A 22 13.24 -25.59 -34.50
N ILE A 23 12.20 -24.77 -34.33
CA ILE A 23 12.03 -23.96 -33.11
C ILE A 23 11.76 -24.80 -31.86
N GLN A 24 11.28 -26.06 -31.99
CA GLN A 24 11.07 -26.92 -30.82
C GLN A 24 12.38 -27.27 -30.09
N PHE A 25 13.51 -27.21 -30.79
CA PHE A 25 14.83 -27.50 -30.21
C PHE A 25 15.39 -26.35 -29.36
N ILE A 26 14.82 -25.14 -29.48
CA ILE A 26 15.15 -24.03 -28.60
C ILE A 26 14.22 -24.14 -27.39
N ARG A 27 14.70 -24.69 -26.27
CA ARG A 27 13.85 -24.99 -25.11
C ARG A 27 14.49 -24.47 -23.82
N PRO A 28 14.08 -23.29 -23.32
CA PRO A 28 14.54 -22.79 -22.02
C PRO A 28 14.19 -23.77 -20.89
N GLU A 29 15.12 -24.06 -19.99
CA GLU A 29 14.87 -25.04 -18.93
C GLU A 29 13.86 -24.52 -17.88
N ILE A 30 12.92 -25.39 -17.49
CA ILE A 30 12.09 -25.20 -16.30
C ILE A 30 12.65 -26.14 -15.23
N GLY A 31 13.39 -25.59 -14.27
CA GLY A 31 13.95 -26.40 -13.20
C GLY A 31 12.87 -27.00 -12.30
N HIS A 32 13.14 -28.15 -11.71
CA HIS A 32 12.30 -28.78 -10.68
C HIS A 32 13.12 -29.01 -9.41
N PRO A 33 13.50 -27.94 -8.68
CA PRO A 33 14.19 -28.11 -7.40
C PRO A 33 13.31 -28.88 -6.41
N PRO A 34 13.90 -29.52 -5.38
CA PRO A 34 13.13 -30.18 -4.33
C PRO A 34 12.11 -29.23 -3.67
N VAL A 35 10.98 -29.79 -3.26
CA VAL A 35 10.02 -29.11 -2.40
C VAL A 35 10.57 -29.12 -0.98
N THR A 36 10.85 -27.95 -0.42
CA THR A 36 11.39 -27.78 0.94
C THR A 36 10.34 -27.29 1.93
N GLY A 37 9.13 -27.04 1.45
CA GLY A 37 8.04 -26.50 2.21
C GLY A 37 6.77 -26.40 1.38
N ASP A 38 5.64 -26.22 2.05
CA ASP A 38 4.34 -26.08 1.43
C ASP A 38 3.36 -25.29 2.31
N LEU A 39 2.36 -24.64 1.70
CA LEU A 39 1.34 -23.91 2.46
C LEU A 39 0.38 -24.88 3.15
N GLU A 40 0.33 -24.79 4.47
CA GLU A 40 -0.71 -25.42 5.30
C GLU A 40 -1.96 -24.55 5.31
N ALA A 41 -3.01 -25.02 4.63
CA ALA A 41 -4.30 -24.34 4.53
C ALA A 41 -5.44 -25.37 4.53
N PRO A 42 -6.69 -24.95 4.80
CA PRO A 42 -7.85 -25.82 4.66
C PRO A 42 -7.89 -26.49 3.26
N PRO A 43 -8.33 -27.76 3.15
CA PRO A 43 -8.27 -28.51 1.89
C PRO A 43 -8.90 -27.79 0.69
N GLU A 44 -10.01 -27.07 0.90
CA GLU A 44 -10.70 -26.29 -0.12
C GLU A 44 -9.87 -25.09 -0.61
N ILE A 45 -9.15 -24.42 0.29
CA ILE A 45 -8.24 -23.32 -0.05
C ILE A 45 -7.04 -23.86 -0.82
N LYS A 46 -6.50 -24.98 -0.33
CA LYS A 46 -5.37 -25.65 -0.95
C LYS A 46 -5.67 -26.07 -2.39
N ALA A 47 -6.83 -26.70 -2.61
CA ALA A 47 -7.27 -27.14 -3.93
C ALA A 47 -7.42 -25.97 -4.93
N ILE A 48 -7.88 -24.80 -4.47
CA ILE A 48 -7.95 -23.59 -5.31
C ILE A 48 -6.54 -23.14 -5.72
N LEU A 49 -5.62 -23.05 -4.75
CA LEU A 49 -4.25 -22.57 -4.99
C LEU A 49 -3.44 -23.54 -5.86
N GLU A 50 -3.56 -24.85 -5.65
CA GLU A 50 -2.91 -25.85 -6.49
C GLU A 50 -3.38 -25.76 -7.95
N ARG A 51 -4.69 -25.61 -8.16
CA ARG A 51 -5.29 -25.52 -9.48
C ARG A 51 -4.96 -24.23 -10.23
N ALA A 52 -4.89 -23.10 -9.53
CA ALA A 52 -4.80 -21.78 -10.14
C ALA A 52 -3.39 -21.16 -10.09
N CYS A 53 -2.56 -21.57 -9.12
CA CYS A 53 -1.28 -20.90 -8.83
C CYS A 53 -0.06 -21.81 -8.97
N TYR A 54 -0.14 -23.09 -8.61
CA TYR A 54 1.07 -23.93 -8.42
C TYR A 54 1.82 -24.17 -9.72
N ASP A 55 1.13 -24.22 -10.86
CA ASP A 55 1.79 -24.37 -12.15
C ASP A 55 2.88 -23.31 -12.40
N CYS A 56 2.69 -22.07 -11.93
CA CYS A 56 3.67 -20.99 -12.07
C CYS A 56 4.41 -20.65 -10.77
N HIS A 57 3.83 -20.94 -9.59
CA HIS A 57 4.33 -20.53 -8.29
C HIS A 57 4.79 -21.69 -7.40
N SER A 58 5.06 -22.87 -7.94
CA SER A 58 5.65 -23.98 -7.20
C SER A 58 6.69 -24.73 -8.03
N ASN A 59 7.54 -25.53 -7.39
CA ASN A 59 8.49 -26.43 -8.06
C ASN A 59 7.79 -27.65 -8.71
N GLU A 60 6.50 -27.85 -8.42
CA GLU A 60 5.66 -28.94 -8.90
C GLU A 60 4.86 -28.57 -10.15
N THR A 61 5.42 -27.74 -11.03
CA THR A 61 4.80 -27.29 -12.27
C THR A 61 4.30 -28.46 -13.13
N LYS A 62 3.00 -28.50 -13.44
CA LYS A 62 2.37 -29.56 -14.25
C LYS A 62 1.99 -29.04 -15.63
N LEU A 63 2.94 -29.12 -16.57
CA LEU A 63 2.71 -28.71 -17.96
C LEU A 63 1.74 -29.67 -18.68
N ARG A 64 0.76 -29.09 -19.37
CA ARG A 64 -0.08 -29.82 -20.33
C ARG A 64 0.73 -30.11 -21.60
N TRP A 65 0.27 -31.07 -22.41
CA TRP A 65 1.00 -31.45 -23.63
C TRP A 65 1.17 -30.28 -24.61
N TYR A 66 0.18 -29.38 -24.67
CA TYR A 66 0.23 -28.22 -25.55
C TYR A 66 1.13 -27.10 -25.01
N ASP A 67 1.36 -27.03 -23.69
CA ASP A 67 2.30 -26.08 -23.08
C ASP A 67 3.75 -26.41 -23.45
N GLN A 68 4.01 -27.66 -23.85
CA GLN A 68 5.33 -28.16 -24.19
C GLN A 68 5.74 -27.82 -25.64
N LEU A 69 4.83 -27.24 -26.43
CA LEU A 69 5.08 -26.88 -27.83
C LEU A 69 5.60 -25.45 -27.95
N ALA A 70 6.73 -25.26 -28.61
CA ALA A 70 7.24 -23.93 -28.97
C ALA A 70 6.35 -23.30 -30.07
N PRO A 71 6.18 -21.97 -30.07
CA PRO A 71 6.80 -21.00 -29.17
C PRO A 71 6.06 -20.79 -27.84
N ALA A 72 4.89 -21.43 -27.62
CA ALA A 72 4.12 -21.26 -26.38
C ALA A 72 4.93 -21.65 -25.12
N TYR A 73 5.72 -22.72 -25.22
CA TYR A 73 6.62 -23.16 -24.16
C TYR A 73 7.56 -22.05 -23.64
N TRP A 74 8.04 -21.15 -24.50
CA TRP A 74 8.95 -20.08 -24.08
C TRP A 74 8.26 -19.10 -23.12
N ARG A 75 6.98 -18.81 -23.38
CA ARG A 75 6.16 -17.95 -22.52
C ARG A 75 5.83 -18.63 -21.20
N VAL A 76 5.53 -19.93 -21.24
CA VAL A 76 5.33 -20.76 -20.05
C VAL A 76 6.58 -20.76 -19.18
N ALA A 77 7.75 -21.03 -19.76
CA ALA A 77 9.02 -21.01 -19.03
C ALA A 77 9.32 -19.64 -18.40
N ALA A 78 9.01 -18.54 -19.11
CA ALA A 78 9.13 -17.19 -18.57
C ALA A 78 8.18 -16.96 -17.38
N HIS A 79 6.89 -17.31 -17.52
CA HIS A 79 5.90 -17.17 -16.45
C HIS A 79 6.27 -17.98 -15.19
N VAL A 80 6.76 -19.21 -15.37
CA VAL A 80 7.19 -20.06 -14.24
C VAL A 80 8.40 -19.45 -13.54
N ARG A 81 9.40 -18.98 -14.29
CA ARG A 81 10.59 -18.33 -13.72
C ARG A 81 10.22 -17.06 -12.94
N GLU A 82 9.51 -16.14 -13.59
CA GLU A 82 9.10 -14.86 -12.99
C GLU A 82 8.13 -15.07 -11.82
N GLY A 83 7.23 -16.05 -11.92
CA GLY A 83 6.29 -16.41 -10.85
C GLY A 83 7.02 -16.85 -9.59
N ARG A 84 7.96 -17.79 -9.72
CA ARG A 84 8.75 -18.33 -8.59
C ARG A 84 9.70 -17.30 -7.96
N GLU A 85 10.17 -16.32 -8.73
CA GLU A 85 10.99 -15.22 -8.19
C GLU A 85 10.21 -14.34 -7.20
N VAL A 86 8.90 -14.17 -7.41
CA VAL A 86 8.04 -13.33 -6.54
C VAL A 86 7.39 -14.14 -5.41
N LEU A 87 7.01 -15.38 -5.70
CA LEU A 87 6.32 -16.28 -4.78
C LEU A 87 6.55 -17.74 -5.21
N ASN A 88 7.10 -18.55 -4.30
CA ASN A 88 7.25 -19.99 -4.49
C ASN A 88 6.67 -20.77 -3.30
N PHE A 89 5.53 -21.44 -3.50
CA PHE A 89 4.87 -22.29 -2.51
C PHE A 89 5.74 -23.47 -2.08
N SER A 90 6.61 -23.99 -2.96
CA SER A 90 7.50 -25.10 -2.62
C SER A 90 8.65 -24.73 -1.66
N ALA A 91 8.76 -23.44 -1.32
CA ALA A 91 9.72 -22.91 -0.33
C ALA A 91 9.01 -22.19 0.83
N TRP A 92 7.72 -22.46 1.06
CA TRP A 92 6.87 -21.67 1.96
C TRP A 92 7.44 -21.50 3.39
N GLN A 93 7.91 -22.58 4.00
CA GLN A 93 8.46 -22.61 5.36
C GLN A 93 9.77 -21.81 5.51
N SER A 94 10.45 -21.47 4.41
CA SER A 94 11.62 -20.58 4.46
C SER A 94 11.25 -19.13 4.76
N LEU A 95 10.00 -18.74 4.52
CA LEU A 95 9.51 -17.38 4.73
C LEU A 95 9.11 -17.19 6.21
N PRO A 96 9.48 -16.07 6.85
CA PRO A 96 8.96 -15.72 8.17
C PRO A 96 7.42 -15.60 8.16
N PRO A 97 6.72 -15.92 9.27
CA PRO A 97 5.25 -15.93 9.30
C PRO A 97 4.59 -14.60 8.85
N ALA A 98 5.18 -13.46 9.20
CA ALA A 98 4.68 -12.16 8.76
C ALA A 98 4.78 -11.96 7.23
N VAL A 99 5.82 -12.53 6.60
CA VAL A 99 6.01 -12.50 5.14
C VAL A 99 5.03 -13.46 4.46
N GLN A 100 4.85 -14.67 5.02
CA GLN A 100 3.83 -15.62 4.54
C GLN A 100 2.44 -14.98 4.50
N LYS A 101 2.01 -14.36 5.61
CA LYS A 101 0.74 -13.62 5.69
C LYS A 101 0.67 -12.51 4.63
N GLY A 102 1.72 -11.70 4.51
CA GLY A 102 1.78 -10.63 3.52
C GLY A 102 1.64 -11.14 2.08
N LYS A 103 2.26 -12.28 1.74
CA LYS A 103 2.15 -12.91 0.42
C LYS A 103 0.76 -13.44 0.13
N LEU A 104 0.04 -13.96 1.14
CA LEU A 104 -1.36 -14.39 0.97
C LEU A 104 -2.29 -13.19 0.73
N PHE A 105 -2.12 -12.10 1.47
CA PHE A 105 -2.84 -10.84 1.22
C PHE A 105 -2.56 -10.28 -0.17
N GLU A 106 -1.29 -10.22 -0.57
CA GLU A 106 -0.91 -9.78 -1.91
C GLU A 106 -1.53 -10.68 -3.00
N SER A 107 -1.46 -12.01 -2.82
CA SER A 107 -2.04 -12.97 -3.77
C SER A 107 -3.54 -12.79 -3.92
N TYR A 108 -4.27 -12.66 -2.81
CA TYR A 108 -5.71 -12.39 -2.83
C TYR A 108 -6.01 -11.09 -3.59
N ASN A 109 -5.28 -10.01 -3.30
CA ASN A 109 -5.51 -8.70 -3.94
C ASN A 109 -5.21 -8.72 -5.45
N GLN A 110 -4.17 -9.45 -5.87
CA GLN A 110 -3.86 -9.67 -7.29
C GLN A 110 -4.99 -10.44 -8.00
N VAL A 111 -5.59 -11.43 -7.34
CA VAL A 111 -6.74 -12.18 -7.87
C VAL A 111 -8.00 -11.31 -7.91
N GLN A 112 -8.29 -10.58 -6.82
CA GLN A 112 -9.44 -9.67 -6.73
C GLN A 112 -9.42 -8.61 -7.84
N ALA A 113 -8.24 -8.08 -8.16
CA ALA A 113 -8.06 -7.09 -9.20
C ALA A 113 -7.99 -7.70 -10.62
N GLY A 114 -8.13 -9.02 -10.76
CA GLY A 114 -8.08 -9.73 -12.05
C GLY A 114 -6.69 -9.78 -12.70
N ALA A 115 -5.64 -9.42 -11.96
CA ALA A 115 -4.26 -9.49 -12.43
C ALA A 115 -3.72 -10.93 -12.41
N MET A 116 -4.27 -11.78 -11.53
CA MET A 116 -3.93 -13.19 -11.43
C MET A 116 -5.18 -14.10 -11.39
N PRO A 117 -5.12 -15.30 -11.98
CA PRO A 117 -4.10 -15.76 -12.93
C PRO A 117 -4.09 -14.89 -14.21
N LEU A 118 -3.00 -14.88 -14.96
CA LEU A 118 -2.87 -14.04 -16.15
C LEU A 118 -3.97 -14.36 -17.19
N ALA A 119 -4.53 -13.34 -17.85
CA ALA A 119 -5.69 -13.50 -18.74
C ALA A 119 -5.42 -14.41 -19.95
N ASP A 120 -4.21 -14.36 -20.51
CA ASP A 120 -3.74 -15.23 -21.58
C ASP A 120 -3.58 -16.68 -21.12
N TYR A 121 -3.10 -16.90 -19.90
CA TYR A 121 -3.06 -18.23 -19.27
C TYR A 121 -4.48 -18.80 -19.12
N GLN A 122 -5.43 -18.01 -18.61
CA GLN A 122 -6.83 -18.44 -18.45
C GLN A 122 -7.54 -18.79 -19.77
N LEU A 123 -7.08 -18.26 -20.90
CA LEU A 123 -7.65 -18.56 -22.23
C LEU A 123 -7.44 -20.02 -22.61
N VAL A 124 -6.25 -20.55 -22.31
CA VAL A 124 -5.86 -21.93 -22.62
C VAL A 124 -5.97 -22.88 -21.42
N HIS A 125 -6.04 -22.33 -20.20
CA HIS A 125 -6.29 -23.04 -18.94
C HIS A 125 -7.56 -22.51 -18.26
N PRO A 126 -8.76 -22.76 -18.81
CA PRO A 126 -10.01 -22.28 -18.22
C PRO A 126 -10.25 -22.83 -16.81
N SER A 127 -9.67 -24.00 -16.50
CA SER A 127 -9.70 -24.58 -15.16
C SER A 127 -8.93 -23.76 -14.12
N ALA A 128 -8.07 -22.81 -14.49
CA ALA A 128 -7.35 -21.96 -13.54
C ALA A 128 -8.19 -20.75 -13.08
N LYS A 129 -9.33 -20.47 -13.72
CA LYS A 129 -10.21 -19.36 -13.36
C LYS A 129 -10.68 -19.49 -11.92
N ILE A 130 -10.64 -18.39 -11.18
CA ILE A 130 -11.17 -18.29 -9.82
C ILE A 130 -12.62 -17.83 -9.92
N THR A 131 -13.54 -18.59 -9.35
CA THR A 131 -14.96 -18.22 -9.31
C THR A 131 -15.23 -17.18 -8.21
N PRO A 132 -16.35 -16.43 -8.26
CA PRO A 132 -16.72 -15.51 -7.18
C PRO A 132 -16.85 -16.19 -5.80
N ALA A 133 -17.34 -17.44 -5.77
CA ALA A 133 -17.45 -18.22 -4.54
C ALA A 133 -16.06 -18.58 -3.98
N GLU A 134 -15.14 -19.00 -4.84
CA GLU A 134 -13.75 -19.29 -4.46
C GLU A 134 -13.02 -18.02 -4.01
N LEU A 135 -13.25 -16.88 -4.67
CA LEU A 135 -12.70 -15.60 -4.23
C LEU A 135 -13.21 -15.24 -2.83
N ALA A 136 -14.49 -15.48 -2.52
CA ALA A 136 -15.03 -15.25 -1.18
C ALA A 136 -14.39 -16.19 -0.14
N LEU A 137 -14.16 -17.47 -0.47
CA LEU A 137 -13.43 -18.40 0.40
C LEU A 137 -12.00 -17.92 0.67
N LEU A 138 -11.29 -17.48 -0.36
CA LEU A 138 -9.95 -16.89 -0.22
C LEU A 138 -9.97 -15.61 0.62
N LYS A 139 -10.96 -14.72 0.44
CA LYS A 139 -11.12 -13.50 1.25
C LYS A 139 -11.26 -13.86 2.72
N ASN A 140 -12.14 -14.81 3.04
CA ASN A 140 -12.41 -15.25 4.41
C ASN A 140 -11.19 -15.90 5.05
N TYR A 141 -10.49 -16.78 4.31
CA TYR A 141 -9.26 -17.41 4.79
C TYR A 141 -8.17 -16.38 5.08
N VAL A 142 -7.89 -15.46 4.14
CA VAL A 142 -6.86 -14.44 4.34
C VAL A 142 -7.25 -13.47 5.45
N GLY A 143 -8.54 -13.13 5.56
CA GLY A 143 -9.07 -12.31 6.65
C GLY A 143 -8.93 -12.94 8.03
N SER A 144 -9.07 -14.28 8.15
CA SER A 144 -8.93 -14.98 9.44
C SER A 144 -7.49 -15.01 9.96
N LEU A 145 -6.50 -14.71 9.12
CA LEU A 145 -5.09 -14.57 9.51
C LEU A 145 -4.80 -13.25 10.24
N VAL A 146 -5.75 -12.32 10.26
CA VAL A 146 -5.61 -11.05 10.98
C VAL A 146 -5.88 -11.28 12.46
N SER A 147 -4.87 -10.99 13.28
CA SER A 147 -5.03 -10.91 14.73
C SER A 147 -4.83 -9.46 15.16
N ILE A 148 -5.91 -8.83 15.60
CA ILE A 148 -5.89 -7.49 16.18
C ILE A 148 -5.87 -7.66 17.69
N GLN A 149 -4.72 -7.39 18.31
CA GLN A 149 -4.53 -7.47 19.76
C GLN A 149 -4.08 -6.12 20.29
N PRO A 150 -4.35 -5.81 21.58
CA PRO A 150 -3.71 -4.69 22.25
C PRO A 150 -2.18 -4.79 22.11
N ALA A 151 -1.53 -3.64 21.96
CA ALA A 151 -0.09 -3.57 21.87
C ALA A 151 0.54 -4.07 23.18
N ASP A 152 1.57 -4.91 23.05
CA ASP A 152 2.34 -5.35 24.20
C ASP A 152 3.22 -4.22 24.75
N SER A 153 3.72 -4.41 25.98
CA SER A 153 4.56 -3.41 26.65
C SER A 153 5.86 -3.12 25.91
N ALA A 154 6.38 -4.06 25.10
CA ALA A 154 7.61 -3.86 24.35
C ALA A 154 7.38 -2.92 23.15
N ALA A 155 6.27 -3.07 22.42
CA ALA A 155 5.88 -2.20 21.33
C ALA A 155 5.62 -0.76 21.81
N ILE A 156 4.96 -0.61 22.96
CA ILE A 156 4.72 0.69 23.60
C ILE A 156 6.06 1.33 24.01
N ALA A 157 6.92 0.58 24.70
CA ALA A 157 8.23 1.07 25.14
C ALA A 157 9.16 1.44 23.97
N GLY A 158 9.11 0.70 22.87
CA GLY A 158 9.84 1.00 21.63
C GLY A 158 9.41 2.34 21.03
N ALA A 159 8.10 2.54 20.87
CA ALA A 159 7.55 3.80 20.37
C ALA A 159 7.88 4.99 21.29
N ASP A 160 7.80 4.82 22.60
CA ASP A 160 8.12 5.89 23.56
C ASP A 160 9.63 6.19 23.61
N LYS A 161 10.48 5.19 23.39
CA LYS A 161 11.92 5.39 23.22
C LYS A 161 12.20 6.17 21.93
N GLN A 162 11.62 5.76 20.81
CA GLN A 162 11.80 6.45 19.52
C GLN A 162 11.33 7.90 19.61
N TYR A 163 10.17 8.14 20.22
CA TYR A 163 9.65 9.48 20.45
C TYR A 163 10.61 10.36 21.26
N ARG A 164 11.12 9.87 22.40
CA ARG A 164 12.09 10.63 23.22
C ARG A 164 13.38 10.93 22.48
N GLN A 165 13.85 10.01 21.64
CA GLN A 165 15.03 10.24 20.82
C GLN A 165 14.76 11.29 19.73
N TRP A 166 13.56 11.30 19.15
CA TRP A 166 13.14 12.28 18.16
C TRP A 166 13.08 13.69 18.74
N THR A 167 12.37 13.89 19.85
CA THR A 167 12.24 15.21 20.49
C THR A 167 13.56 15.72 21.08
N ALA A 168 14.48 14.82 21.45
CA ALA A 168 15.85 15.18 21.84
C ALA A 168 16.78 15.51 20.65
N GLY A 169 16.28 15.49 19.41
CA GLY A 169 17.06 15.73 18.20
C GLY A 169 17.99 14.59 17.77
N ALA A 170 17.95 13.45 18.47
CA ALA A 170 18.85 12.32 18.23
C ALA A 170 18.46 11.46 17.00
N LEU A 171 17.26 11.68 16.43
CA LEU A 171 16.80 11.01 15.19
C LEU A 171 16.85 11.91 13.96
N GLN A 172 17.49 13.08 14.04
CA GLN A 172 17.73 13.90 12.86
C GLN A 172 18.65 13.11 11.92
N PRO A 173 18.17 12.67 10.74
CA PRO A 173 18.99 11.89 9.85
C PRO A 173 20.13 12.78 9.35
N GLY A 174 21.36 12.25 9.37
CA GLY A 174 22.49 12.88 8.70
C GLY A 174 22.30 12.86 7.18
N GLN A 175 23.37 12.60 6.43
CA GLN A 175 23.23 12.38 5.00
C GLN A 175 22.50 11.06 4.73
N VAL A 176 21.18 11.14 4.46
CA VAL A 176 20.37 9.97 4.06
C VAL A 176 20.89 9.44 2.73
N GLN A 177 21.20 8.16 2.69
CA GLN A 177 21.67 7.50 1.47
C GLN A 177 20.55 7.40 0.44
N ASN A 178 20.91 7.57 -0.83
CA ASN A 178 20.00 7.34 -1.95
C ASN A 178 19.57 5.86 -1.99
N ALA A 179 18.39 5.62 -2.53
CA ALA A 179 17.98 4.27 -2.90
C ALA A 179 18.93 3.70 -3.97
N PRO A 180 19.05 2.36 -4.12
CA PRO A 180 19.96 1.74 -5.09
C PRO A 180 19.75 2.18 -6.55
N ASN A 181 18.58 2.72 -6.89
CA ASN A 181 18.25 3.29 -8.20
C ASN A 181 18.55 4.79 -8.34
N GLY A 182 19.29 5.36 -7.40
CA GLY A 182 19.73 6.76 -7.43
C GLY A 182 18.67 7.78 -7.00
N ILE A 183 17.46 7.35 -6.64
CA ILE A 183 16.43 8.25 -6.10
C ILE A 183 16.84 8.67 -4.69
N GLY A 184 16.96 9.98 -4.46
CA GLY A 184 17.25 10.55 -3.16
C GLY A 184 16.02 10.65 -2.26
N TYR A 185 16.26 10.68 -0.95
CA TYR A 185 15.22 10.95 0.04
C TYR A 185 14.73 12.40 -0.08
N ILE A 186 13.41 12.63 0.00
CA ILE A 186 12.79 13.94 -0.21
C ILE A 186 12.20 14.42 1.13
N PRO A 187 12.96 15.03 2.05
CA PRO A 187 12.47 15.39 3.39
C PRO A 187 11.26 16.32 3.39
N ASP A 188 11.11 17.11 2.33
CA ASP A 188 10.06 18.13 2.20
C ASP A 188 8.63 17.54 2.14
N TYR A 189 8.45 16.22 1.97
CA TYR A 189 7.11 15.62 1.97
C TYR A 189 6.31 15.90 3.24
N ARG A 190 6.99 16.21 4.35
CA ARG A 190 6.38 16.58 5.63
C ARG A 190 5.55 17.88 5.53
N ASN A 191 5.85 18.71 4.53
CA ASN A 191 5.15 19.95 4.24
C ASN A 191 4.08 19.78 3.15
N TRP A 192 3.99 18.60 2.53
CA TRP A 192 3.03 18.34 1.46
C TRP A 192 1.64 18.05 2.02
N GLN A 193 0.64 18.08 1.14
CA GLN A 193 -0.74 17.90 1.55
C GLN A 193 -1.11 16.42 1.61
N VAL A 194 -2.00 16.06 2.52
CA VAL A 194 -2.55 14.71 2.61
C VAL A 194 -3.47 14.46 1.42
N VAL A 195 -3.15 13.42 0.66
CA VAL A 195 -4.03 12.86 -0.38
C VAL A 195 -5.06 11.96 0.28
N THR A 196 -4.63 11.06 1.17
CA THR A 196 -5.49 10.19 1.97
C THR A 196 -4.70 9.56 3.12
N ILE A 197 -5.41 8.87 4.01
CA ILE A 197 -4.84 8.02 5.06
C ILE A 197 -5.33 6.58 4.88
N SER A 198 -4.62 5.61 5.44
CA SER A 198 -5.07 4.22 5.42
C SER A 198 -4.74 3.52 6.74
N ASP A 199 -5.72 2.82 7.27
CA ASP A 199 -5.59 1.78 8.29
C ASP A 199 -5.31 0.46 7.59
N ARG A 200 -4.20 -0.20 7.91
CA ARG A 200 -3.77 -1.44 7.26
C ARG A 200 -3.76 -2.56 8.28
N PHE A 201 -4.96 -2.97 8.66
CA PHE A 201 -5.19 -4.07 9.59
C PHE A 201 -4.56 -5.39 9.13
N ASP A 202 -4.29 -5.58 7.83
CA ASP A 202 -3.58 -6.75 7.33
C ASP A 202 -2.13 -6.86 7.87
N ASN A 203 -1.46 -5.73 8.10
CA ASN A 203 -0.08 -5.69 8.58
C ASN A 203 0.18 -4.78 9.78
N GLY A 204 -0.88 -4.27 10.41
CA GLY A 204 -0.83 -3.45 11.62
C GLY A 204 -0.08 -2.14 11.41
N THR A 205 -0.37 -1.43 10.30
CA THR A 205 0.21 -0.12 10.04
C THR A 205 -0.83 0.95 9.75
N MET A 206 -0.61 2.13 10.29
CA MET A 206 -1.34 3.33 9.88
C MET A 206 -0.48 4.14 8.92
N ARG A 207 -1.08 4.66 7.86
CA ARG A 207 -0.34 5.36 6.80
C ARG A 207 -0.98 6.68 6.44
N VAL A 208 -0.11 7.63 6.09
CA VAL A 208 -0.51 8.90 5.49
C VAL A 208 0.16 8.98 4.13
N ILE A 209 -0.64 9.24 3.11
CA ILE A 209 -0.19 9.45 1.73
C ILE A 209 -0.24 10.94 1.47
N TYR A 210 0.93 11.52 1.24
CA TYR A 210 1.12 12.92 0.88
C TYR A 210 1.31 13.05 -0.63
N GLY A 211 0.89 14.18 -1.17
CA GLY A 211 1.06 14.54 -2.57
C GLY A 211 1.63 15.95 -2.69
N ASN A 212 2.63 16.13 -3.56
CA ASN A 212 3.16 17.46 -3.86
C ASN A 212 2.12 18.34 -4.58
N ASP A 213 2.43 19.62 -4.79
CA ASP A 213 1.48 20.57 -5.40
C ASP A 213 0.98 20.14 -6.78
N ILE A 214 1.80 19.45 -7.57
CA ILE A 214 1.42 18.90 -8.88
C ILE A 214 0.35 17.81 -8.69
N ALA A 215 0.57 16.87 -7.75
CA ALA A 215 -0.41 15.84 -7.42
C ALA A 215 -1.73 16.45 -6.93
N MET A 216 -1.66 17.43 -6.03
CA MET A 216 -2.85 18.05 -5.45
C MET A 216 -3.63 18.89 -6.48
N LYS A 217 -2.92 19.58 -7.38
CA LYS A 217 -3.55 20.26 -8.52
C LYS A 217 -4.25 19.26 -9.44
N ALA A 218 -3.58 18.15 -9.79
CA ALA A 218 -4.16 17.09 -10.60
C ALA A 218 -5.43 16.50 -9.96
N ILE A 219 -5.45 16.30 -8.63
CA ILE A 219 -6.64 15.86 -7.89
C ILE A 219 -7.77 16.88 -8.01
N ARG A 220 -7.50 18.17 -7.75
CA ARG A 220 -8.53 19.23 -7.84
C ARG A 220 -9.10 19.37 -9.25
N GLU A 221 -8.28 19.17 -10.28
CA GLU A 221 -8.67 19.28 -11.68
C GLU A 221 -9.22 17.96 -12.27
N ASN A 222 -9.28 16.88 -11.49
CA ASN A 222 -9.63 15.52 -11.95
C ASN A 222 -8.74 15.01 -13.12
N ARG A 223 -7.45 15.37 -13.12
CA ARG A 223 -6.46 15.00 -14.14
C ARG A 223 -5.41 14.03 -13.57
N THR A 224 -5.89 12.89 -13.08
CA THR A 224 -5.08 11.90 -12.34
C THR A 224 -4.80 10.62 -13.13
N ASN A 225 -5.21 10.53 -14.40
CA ASN A 225 -4.96 9.35 -15.23
C ASN A 225 -4.74 9.73 -16.71
N PRO A 226 -3.49 9.75 -17.20
CA PRO A 226 -2.27 9.58 -16.41
C PRO A 226 -2.02 10.77 -15.47
N TRP A 227 -1.19 10.57 -14.45
CA TRP A 227 -0.71 11.66 -13.61
C TRP A 227 0.28 12.54 -14.40
N PRO A 228 0.30 13.87 -14.19
CA PRO A 228 1.29 14.74 -14.81
C PRO A 228 2.72 14.42 -14.36
N ASN A 229 3.70 14.53 -15.27
CA ASN A 229 5.12 14.45 -14.90
C ASN A 229 5.45 15.46 -13.79
N GLY A 230 6.30 15.03 -12.85
CA GLY A 230 6.60 15.79 -11.62
C GLY A 230 5.64 15.51 -10.47
N THR A 231 4.56 14.74 -10.67
CA THR A 231 3.74 14.22 -9.55
C THR A 231 4.61 13.38 -8.63
N ILE A 232 4.55 13.65 -7.32
CA ILE A 232 5.22 12.82 -6.31
C ILE A 232 4.23 12.46 -5.21
N PHE A 233 4.18 11.18 -4.87
CA PHE A 233 3.55 10.69 -3.66
C PHE A 233 4.61 10.27 -2.64
N ALA A 234 4.38 10.63 -1.38
CA ALA A 234 5.12 10.09 -0.25
C ALA A 234 4.16 9.32 0.66
N LYS A 235 4.41 8.05 0.93
CA LYS A 235 3.59 7.23 1.83
C LYS A 235 4.39 6.94 3.09
N ALA A 236 4.12 7.69 4.15
CA ALA A 236 4.68 7.45 5.47
C ALA A 236 3.81 6.44 6.22
N ALA A 237 4.44 5.52 6.94
CA ALA A 237 3.76 4.47 7.69
C ALA A 237 4.34 4.32 9.09
N TRP A 238 3.45 4.05 10.05
CA TRP A 238 3.77 3.77 11.44
C TRP A 238 3.17 2.44 11.84
N LYS A 239 3.78 1.77 12.81
CA LYS A 239 3.13 0.66 13.50
C LYS A 239 1.90 1.15 14.25
N GLU A 240 0.88 0.32 14.33
CA GLU A 240 -0.30 0.59 15.14
C GLU A 240 -0.03 0.22 16.61
N LEU A 241 -0.47 1.08 17.52
CA LEU A 241 -0.54 0.76 18.95
C LEU A 241 -1.99 0.84 19.38
N GLN A 242 -2.61 -0.32 19.50
CA GLN A 242 -3.98 -0.46 19.97
C GLN A 242 -4.02 -0.66 21.49
N ASP A 243 -4.96 -0.02 22.19
CA ASP A 243 -5.26 -0.29 23.59
C ASP A 243 -6.39 -1.32 23.79
N ALA A 244 -6.70 -1.64 25.04
CA ALA A 244 -7.76 -2.59 25.39
C ALA A 244 -9.16 -2.12 24.93
N ASP A 245 -9.33 -0.82 24.70
CA ASP A 245 -10.58 -0.22 24.24
C ASP A 245 -10.71 -0.16 22.72
N GLY A 246 -9.69 -0.61 21.98
CA GLY A 246 -9.69 -0.56 20.53
C GLY A 246 -9.36 0.83 19.97
N GLN A 247 -8.82 1.73 20.79
CA GLN A 247 -8.24 2.98 20.30
C GLN A 247 -6.83 2.69 19.80
N VAL A 248 -6.53 3.17 18.60
CA VAL A 248 -5.24 2.98 17.95
C VAL A 248 -4.59 4.35 17.75
N ARG A 249 -3.32 4.45 18.16
CA ARG A 249 -2.44 5.59 17.86
C ARG A 249 -1.24 5.15 17.05
N THR A 250 -0.51 6.10 16.46
CA THR A 250 0.80 5.79 15.86
C THR A 250 1.79 5.31 16.91
N GLY A 251 2.46 4.21 16.61
CA GLY A 251 3.67 3.74 17.26
C GLY A 251 4.92 4.14 16.50
N GLU A 252 5.91 3.25 16.46
CA GLU A 252 7.17 3.50 15.79
C GLU A 252 6.99 3.81 14.30
N PHE A 253 7.75 4.79 13.82
CA PHE A 253 7.93 5.04 12.40
C PHE A 253 8.48 3.78 11.72
N TRP A 254 7.74 3.28 10.75
CA TRP A 254 8.06 2.02 10.07
C TRP A 254 8.86 2.27 8.80
N GLN A 255 8.37 3.16 7.94
CA GLN A 255 8.98 3.48 6.66
C GLN A 255 8.33 4.68 5.99
N VAL A 256 9.01 5.22 4.98
CA VAL A 256 8.41 6.07 3.96
C VAL A 256 8.76 5.57 2.56
N GLU A 257 7.80 5.67 1.66
CA GLU A 257 7.92 5.25 0.26
C GLU A 257 7.62 6.42 -0.67
N PHE A 258 8.28 6.47 -1.83
CA PHE A 258 8.06 7.50 -2.84
C PHE A 258 7.70 6.89 -4.19
N MET A 259 6.74 7.51 -4.86
CA MET A 259 6.43 7.31 -6.27
C MET A 259 6.61 8.65 -6.99
N ILE A 260 7.47 8.69 -8.02
CA ILE A 260 7.81 9.91 -8.76
C ILE A 260 7.45 9.75 -10.24
N LYS A 261 6.54 10.55 -10.76
CA LYS A 261 6.11 10.48 -12.16
C LYS A 261 7.10 11.17 -13.09
N ASP A 262 7.66 10.41 -14.02
CA ASP A 262 8.40 10.91 -15.17
C ASP A 262 8.40 9.82 -16.25
N ASP A 263 7.58 9.99 -17.28
CA ASP A 263 7.36 9.02 -18.35
C ASP A 263 8.63 8.69 -19.15
N LYS A 264 9.54 9.65 -19.29
CA LYS A 264 10.81 9.48 -20.02
C LYS A 264 11.89 8.88 -19.13
N LYS A 265 12.11 9.47 -17.95
CA LYS A 265 13.18 9.04 -17.03
C LYS A 265 12.93 7.63 -16.49
N TYR A 266 11.68 7.26 -16.29
CA TYR A 266 11.29 5.99 -15.68
C TYR A 266 10.54 5.08 -16.65
N ALA A 267 10.83 5.17 -17.96
CA ALA A 267 10.15 4.38 -18.99
C ALA A 267 10.17 2.86 -18.70
N ASP A 268 11.32 2.34 -18.26
CA ASP A 268 11.52 0.91 -17.93
C ASP A 268 10.70 0.45 -16.71
N THR A 269 10.32 1.40 -15.85
CA THR A 269 9.57 1.15 -14.61
C THR A 269 8.17 1.76 -14.69
N LYS A 270 7.61 1.79 -15.91
CA LYS A 270 6.24 2.20 -16.25
C LYS A 270 5.93 3.67 -15.97
N GLY A 271 6.93 4.53 -16.18
CA GLY A 271 6.84 5.98 -16.02
C GLY A 271 6.88 6.45 -14.56
N TRP A 272 7.23 5.56 -13.63
CA TRP A 272 7.31 5.84 -12.20
C TRP A 272 8.66 5.46 -11.63
N GLY A 273 9.26 6.37 -10.87
CA GLY A 273 10.38 6.09 -9.98
C GLY A 273 9.88 5.59 -8.65
N TRP A 274 10.48 4.52 -8.12
CA TRP A 274 10.04 3.84 -6.90
C TRP A 274 11.17 3.82 -5.88
N ALA A 275 10.92 4.27 -4.66
CA ALA A 275 11.93 4.23 -3.60
C ALA A 275 11.30 4.06 -2.23
N ARG A 276 12.04 3.49 -1.28
CA ARG A 276 11.58 3.21 0.09
C ARG A 276 12.74 3.35 1.08
N TRP A 277 12.47 3.94 2.24
CA TRP A 277 13.38 4.03 3.37
C TRP A 277 12.70 3.45 4.62
N ARG A 278 13.42 2.65 5.41
CA ARG A 278 12.89 1.92 6.56
C ARG A 278 13.49 2.39 7.88
N GLY A 279 12.64 2.36 8.91
CA GLY A 279 13.01 2.66 10.28
C GLY A 279 13.41 4.11 10.54
N PRO A 280 13.68 4.46 11.79
CA PRO A 280 13.98 5.83 12.19
C PRO A 280 15.30 6.37 11.63
N GLN A 281 16.22 5.51 11.20
CA GLN A 281 17.48 5.91 10.56
C GLN A 281 17.35 6.16 9.05
N LEU A 282 16.16 5.95 8.47
CA LEU A 282 15.92 6.05 7.04
C LEU A 282 16.96 5.23 6.25
N ALA A 283 17.02 3.93 6.49
CA ALA A 283 17.88 3.05 5.71
C ALA A 283 17.21 2.77 4.34
N PRO A 284 17.88 2.96 3.19
CA PRO A 284 17.29 2.69 1.88
C PRO A 284 16.97 1.20 1.73
N TYR A 285 15.82 0.90 1.13
CA TYR A 285 15.39 -0.46 0.83
C TYR A 285 15.92 -0.92 -0.53
N GLY A 286 16.19 -2.23 -0.62
CA GLY A 286 16.71 -2.88 -1.81
C GLY A 286 18.23 -2.98 -1.78
N LYS A 287 18.78 -4.02 -2.42
CA LYS A 287 20.22 -4.23 -2.55
C LYS A 287 20.76 -3.80 -3.92
N HIS A 288 19.94 -3.93 -4.96
CA HIS A 288 20.31 -3.67 -6.35
C HIS A 288 19.12 -3.10 -7.13
N LEU A 289 19.37 -2.54 -8.32
CA LEU A 289 18.38 -1.88 -9.19
C LEU A 289 17.08 -2.66 -9.41
N LEU A 290 17.16 -4.00 -9.44
CA LEU A 290 16.03 -4.90 -9.67
C LEU A 290 14.96 -4.87 -8.58
N PHE A 291 15.20 -4.26 -7.41
CA PHE A 291 14.17 -4.11 -6.38
C PHE A 291 12.92 -3.38 -6.92
N THR A 292 13.09 -2.51 -7.92
CA THR A 292 11.98 -1.75 -8.50
C THR A 292 10.95 -2.66 -9.19
N THR A 293 11.37 -3.83 -9.67
CA THR A 293 10.47 -4.84 -10.26
C THR A 293 9.43 -5.32 -9.24
N GLU A 294 9.79 -5.44 -7.97
CA GLU A 294 8.84 -5.79 -6.89
C GLU A 294 7.73 -4.73 -6.80
N CYS A 295 8.09 -3.45 -6.85
CA CYS A 295 7.15 -2.33 -6.79
C CYS A 295 6.22 -2.33 -8.02
N VAL A 296 6.78 -2.43 -9.23
CA VAL A 296 6.01 -2.43 -10.48
C VAL A 296 5.06 -3.62 -10.55
N ASN A 297 5.49 -4.81 -10.12
CA ASN A 297 4.65 -6.00 -10.13
C ASN A 297 3.49 -5.89 -9.13
N CYS A 298 3.75 -5.37 -7.94
CA CYS A 298 2.69 -5.14 -6.94
C CYS A 298 1.68 -4.10 -7.42
N HIS A 299 2.13 -3.06 -8.14
CA HIS A 299 1.26 -2.00 -8.67
C HIS A 299 0.65 -2.28 -10.05
N ARG A 300 1.05 -3.37 -10.71
CA ARG A 300 0.54 -3.79 -12.03
C ARG A 300 -0.99 -3.88 -12.12
N PRO A 301 -1.74 -4.34 -11.09
CA PRO A 301 -3.20 -4.36 -11.14
C PRO A 301 -3.83 -2.99 -11.39
N MET A 302 -3.11 -1.91 -11.03
CA MET A 302 -3.57 -0.53 -11.21
C MET A 302 -3.07 0.11 -12.51
N LYS A 303 -2.60 -0.67 -13.51
CA LYS A 303 -2.10 -0.14 -14.80
C LYS A 303 -3.07 0.83 -15.48
N ASP A 304 -4.38 0.59 -15.38
CA ASP A 304 -5.42 1.42 -16.01
C ASP A 304 -5.79 2.66 -15.16
N LYS A 305 -5.10 2.83 -14.02
CA LYS A 305 -5.12 4.00 -13.12
C LYS A 305 -3.71 4.56 -12.93
N ASP A 306 -2.89 4.42 -13.98
CA ASP A 306 -1.49 4.85 -14.00
C ASP A 306 -0.67 4.33 -12.80
N TYR A 307 -0.90 3.06 -12.44
CA TYR A 307 -0.20 2.32 -11.37
C TYR A 307 -0.45 2.85 -9.95
N VAL A 308 -1.45 3.70 -9.72
CA VAL A 308 -1.74 4.29 -8.40
C VAL A 308 -3.01 3.69 -7.78
N PHE A 309 -2.88 3.10 -6.59
CA PHE A 309 -4.02 2.59 -5.79
C PHE A 309 -4.80 3.70 -5.10
N THR A 310 -4.12 4.80 -4.78
CA THR A 310 -4.62 5.86 -3.91
C THR A 310 -5.90 6.50 -4.45
N ILE A 311 -6.94 6.48 -3.63
CA ILE A 311 -8.17 7.24 -3.84
C ILE A 311 -8.06 8.53 -3.02
N PRO A 312 -8.03 9.72 -3.65
CA PRO A 312 -7.97 10.97 -2.91
C PRO A 312 -9.18 11.16 -2.00
N THR A 313 -8.92 11.59 -0.76
CA THR A 313 -9.94 12.02 0.19
C THR A 313 -10.06 13.53 0.11
N THR A 314 -11.24 14.02 -0.26
CA THR A 314 -11.50 15.47 -0.37
C THR A 314 -12.45 15.93 0.72
N LEU A 315 -12.14 17.06 1.36
CA LEU A 315 -13.07 17.79 2.21
C LEU A 315 -13.18 19.24 1.73
N PRO A 316 -13.97 19.53 0.67
CA PRO A 316 -13.97 20.84 0.02
C PRO A 316 -14.27 22.01 0.97
N ALA A 317 -15.13 21.79 1.98
CA ALA A 317 -15.47 22.80 2.98
C ALA A 317 -14.30 23.19 3.89
N PHE A 318 -13.24 22.38 3.94
CA PHE A 318 -12.07 22.59 4.77
C PHE A 318 -10.83 22.52 3.88
N GLN A 319 -10.46 23.66 3.30
CA GLN A 319 -9.32 23.81 2.42
C GLN A 319 -7.99 23.71 3.18
N PHE A 320 -7.63 22.51 3.65
CA PHE A 320 -6.45 22.25 4.50
C PHE A 320 -5.16 22.82 3.90
N SER A 321 -5.05 22.75 2.57
CA SER A 321 -3.96 23.31 1.78
C SER A 321 -3.80 24.82 1.92
N GLU A 322 -4.91 25.56 1.84
CA GLU A 322 -4.90 27.03 1.92
C GLU A 322 -4.61 27.50 3.35
N LYS A 323 -4.98 26.68 4.34
CA LYS A 323 -4.72 26.95 5.76
C LYS A 323 -3.30 26.61 6.21
N GLY A 324 -2.47 26.00 5.35
CA GLY A 324 -1.11 25.57 5.71
C GLY A 324 -1.09 24.55 6.85
N LEU A 325 -2.14 23.74 6.97
CA LEU A 325 -2.30 22.77 8.05
C LEU A 325 -1.45 21.52 7.78
N LYS A 326 -0.66 21.11 8.78
CA LYS A 326 0.25 19.96 8.73
C LYS A 326 -0.25 18.83 9.64
N VAL A 327 0.02 17.59 9.26
CA VAL A 327 -0.37 16.42 10.05
C VAL A 327 0.50 16.33 11.30
N ILE A 328 -0.15 16.34 12.47
CA ILE A 328 0.48 16.06 13.75
C ILE A 328 0.47 14.55 14.02
N THR A 329 -0.70 13.92 13.87
CA THR A 329 -0.87 12.48 14.09
C THR A 329 -2.15 11.95 13.45
N SER A 330 -2.33 10.64 13.48
CA SER A 330 -3.59 9.98 13.13
C SER A 330 -3.97 8.96 14.21
N SER A 331 -5.25 8.60 14.25
CA SER A 331 -5.79 7.60 15.17
C SER A 331 -6.94 6.82 14.54
N ILE A 332 -7.26 5.66 15.12
CA ILE A 332 -8.39 4.81 14.70
C ILE A 332 -9.18 4.43 15.96
N ASP A 333 -10.49 4.45 15.88
CA ASP A 333 -11.38 3.85 16.87
C ASP A 333 -12.03 2.61 16.24
N ARG A 334 -11.55 1.43 16.63
CA ARG A 334 -12.02 0.15 16.10
C ARG A 334 -13.47 -0.12 16.47
N LYS A 335 -13.93 0.31 17.65
CA LYS A 335 -15.30 0.09 18.13
C LYS A 335 -16.29 0.96 17.37
N GLN A 336 -15.91 2.19 17.06
CA GLN A 336 -16.76 3.14 16.31
C GLN A 336 -16.59 3.04 14.79
N ASN A 337 -15.60 2.28 14.32
CA ASN A 337 -15.21 2.17 12.92
C ASN A 337 -14.93 3.57 12.33
N THR A 338 -14.12 4.34 13.05
CA THR A 338 -13.70 5.69 12.64
C THR A 338 -12.18 5.80 12.59
N MET A 339 -11.71 6.75 11.78
CA MET A 339 -10.32 7.16 11.74
C MET A 339 -10.24 8.67 11.76
N SER A 340 -9.20 9.19 12.40
CA SER A 340 -9.02 10.62 12.56
C SER A 340 -7.61 11.05 12.18
N THR A 341 -7.49 12.26 11.66
CA THR A 341 -6.22 12.93 11.45
C THR A 341 -6.25 14.25 12.20
N LEU A 342 -5.25 14.46 13.05
CA LEU A 342 -5.03 15.71 13.73
C LEU A 342 -4.07 16.56 12.91
N TYR A 343 -4.53 17.73 12.52
CA TYR A 343 -3.74 18.74 11.86
C TYR A 343 -3.41 19.89 12.82
N GLY A 344 -2.31 20.58 12.57
CA GLY A 344 -1.95 21.81 13.25
C GLY A 344 -1.48 22.88 12.28
N ASN A 345 -1.62 24.15 12.66
CA ASN A 345 -0.89 25.22 11.97
C ASN A 345 0.63 25.07 12.21
N GLN A 346 1.45 25.87 11.52
CA GLN A 346 2.91 25.79 11.62
C GLN A 346 3.40 25.81 13.08
N LEU A 347 2.88 26.73 13.91
CA LEU A 347 3.24 26.85 15.32
C LEU A 347 2.91 25.57 16.12
N ALA A 348 1.72 24.99 15.91
CA ALA A 348 1.34 23.75 16.57
C ALA A 348 2.23 22.58 16.10
N PHE A 349 2.50 22.49 14.81
CA PHE A 349 3.34 21.43 14.24
C PHE A 349 4.78 21.47 14.77
N ASP A 350 5.40 22.66 14.79
CA ASP A 350 6.77 22.82 15.31
C ASP A 350 6.83 22.49 16.80
N HIS A 351 5.87 22.98 17.58
CA HIS A 351 5.79 22.68 19.01
C HIS A 351 5.59 21.18 19.30
N ALA A 352 4.76 20.51 18.49
CA ALA A 352 4.52 19.08 18.61
C ALA A 352 5.82 18.26 18.43
N ALA A 353 6.75 18.74 17.61
CA ALA A 353 8.04 18.08 17.39
C ALA A 353 9.07 18.33 18.51
N GLU A 354 8.89 19.36 19.34
CA GLU A 354 9.92 19.85 20.27
C GLU A 354 9.57 19.70 21.76
N ALA A 355 8.33 19.98 22.20
CA ALA A 355 8.07 20.23 23.63
C ALA A 355 6.65 19.93 24.13
N MET A 356 6.02 18.82 23.69
CA MET A 356 4.61 18.52 24.00
C MET A 356 4.24 18.49 25.49
N ASP A 357 5.19 18.15 26.39
CA ASP A 357 4.93 18.07 27.84
C ASP A 357 4.60 19.43 28.48
N THR A 358 4.84 20.54 27.76
CA THR A 358 4.58 21.91 28.24
C THR A 358 3.24 22.49 27.79
N GLY A 359 2.49 21.76 26.96
CA GLY A 359 1.23 22.21 26.36
C GLY A 359 1.43 23.21 25.21
N TYR A 360 0.52 23.19 24.26
CA TYR A 360 0.62 24.03 23.06
C TYR A 360 0.67 25.53 23.39
N PRO A 361 1.46 26.34 22.64
CA PRO A 361 1.57 27.78 22.87
C PRO A 361 0.31 28.53 22.40
N THR A 362 0.09 29.73 22.94
CA THR A 362 -0.98 30.63 22.46
C THR A 362 -0.78 30.95 20.97
N GLY A 363 -1.86 30.87 20.19
CA GLY A 363 -1.82 31.01 18.74
C GLY A 363 -1.74 29.68 17.98
N ALA A 364 -1.46 28.56 18.66
CA ALA A 364 -1.58 27.24 18.07
C ALA A 364 -3.04 26.95 17.69
N GLU A 365 -3.27 26.48 16.47
CA GLU A 365 -4.57 25.97 16.02
C GLU A 365 -4.42 24.48 15.71
N LEU A 366 -5.31 23.67 16.27
CA LEU A 366 -5.38 22.24 16.01
C LEU A 366 -6.76 21.90 15.41
N THR A 367 -6.76 21.11 14.34
CA THR A 367 -7.98 20.64 13.68
C THR A 367 -7.99 19.12 13.65
N LEU A 368 -8.88 18.48 14.40
CA LEU A 368 -9.14 17.05 14.33
C LEU A 368 -10.25 16.77 13.32
N VAL A 369 -9.95 15.94 12.32
CA VAL A 369 -10.93 15.52 11.31
C VAL A 369 -11.20 14.04 11.53
N THR A 370 -12.46 13.68 11.74
CA THR A 370 -12.88 12.28 11.96
C THR A 370 -13.76 11.83 10.81
N TRP A 371 -13.46 10.64 10.29
CA TRP A 371 -14.18 9.98 9.20
C TRP A 371 -14.72 8.64 9.69
N ARG A 372 -15.87 8.23 9.14
CA ARG A 372 -16.22 6.81 9.13
C ARG A 372 -15.24 6.08 8.24
N GLN A 373 -14.78 4.91 8.68
CA GLN A 373 -13.97 4.04 7.85
C GLN A 373 -14.83 3.35 6.80
N ARG A 374 -14.25 3.13 5.62
CA ARG A 374 -14.78 2.22 4.61
C ARG A 374 -13.66 1.31 4.13
N GLU A 375 -14.01 0.11 3.68
CA GLU A 375 -13.06 -0.78 3.00
C GLU A 375 -12.45 -0.07 1.80
N ASP A 376 -11.15 -0.26 1.58
CA ASP A 376 -10.49 0.17 0.35
C ASP A 376 -10.92 -0.76 -0.80
N PRO A 377 -11.58 -0.26 -1.86
CA PRO A 377 -12.02 -1.10 -2.97
C PRO A 377 -10.86 -1.61 -3.82
N HIS A 378 -9.66 -1.04 -3.70
CA HIS A 378 -8.47 -1.47 -4.43
C HIS A 378 -7.53 -2.36 -3.61
N TRP A 379 -7.77 -2.52 -2.31
CA TRP A 379 -6.95 -3.36 -1.44
C TRP A 379 -7.73 -3.93 -0.24
N PHE A 380 -8.07 -5.21 -0.26
CA PHE A 380 -8.52 -5.92 0.93
C PHE A 380 -7.39 -6.02 1.97
N GLY A 381 -7.72 -5.72 3.22
CA GLY A 381 -6.73 -5.51 4.27
C GLY A 381 -6.50 -4.05 4.63
N ALA A 382 -7.24 -3.14 3.98
CA ALA A 382 -7.15 -1.70 4.20
C ALA A 382 -8.53 -1.06 4.42
N ASN A 383 -8.57 -0.10 5.33
CA ASN A 383 -9.66 0.87 5.44
C ASN A 383 -9.14 2.27 5.13
N ILE A 384 -9.96 3.07 4.48
CA ILE A 384 -9.68 4.46 4.10
C ILE A 384 -10.81 5.39 4.57
N PRO A 385 -10.63 6.71 4.52
CA PRO A 385 -11.71 7.66 4.82
C PRO A 385 -12.93 7.43 3.92
N GLY A 386 -14.09 7.33 4.56
CA GLY A 386 -15.42 7.32 3.95
C GLY A 386 -16.12 8.66 4.14
N THR A 387 -17.31 8.65 4.73
CA THR A 387 -18.10 9.86 5.00
C THR A 387 -17.48 10.65 6.16
N PRO A 388 -17.35 11.99 6.06
CA PRO A 388 -16.89 12.80 7.19
C PRO A 388 -17.90 12.72 8.33
N GLN A 389 -17.40 12.60 9.55
CA GLN A 389 -18.22 12.52 10.76
C GLN A 389 -18.13 13.81 11.57
N SER A 390 -16.93 14.33 11.77
CA SER A 390 -16.72 15.60 12.46
C SER A 390 -15.45 16.32 12.02
N VAL A 391 -15.46 17.64 12.20
CA VAL A 391 -14.28 18.49 12.23
C VAL A 391 -14.32 19.28 13.53
N GLU A 392 -13.28 19.18 14.33
CA GLU A 392 -13.15 19.85 15.62
C GLU A 392 -11.92 20.75 15.59
N VAL A 393 -12.10 22.05 15.85
CA VAL A 393 -11.05 23.06 15.79
C VAL A 393 -10.85 23.64 17.18
N VAL A 394 -9.60 23.56 17.67
CA VAL A 394 -9.16 24.16 18.92
C VAL A 394 -8.18 25.29 18.60
N GLN A 395 -8.49 26.51 19.01
CA GLN A 395 -7.53 27.61 19.02
C GLN A 395 -7.03 27.79 20.45
N VAL A 396 -5.72 27.65 20.65
CA VAL A 396 -5.09 27.82 21.95
C VAL A 396 -4.95 29.32 22.25
N ALA A 397 -5.63 29.75 23.31
CA ALA A 397 -5.67 31.10 23.85
C ALA A 397 -6.08 31.03 25.33
N ALA A 398 -6.21 32.18 25.98
CA ALA A 398 -6.73 32.28 27.35
C ALA A 398 -8.06 33.06 27.35
N PRO A 399 -9.23 32.39 27.34
CA PRO A 399 -9.45 30.94 27.27
C PRO A 399 -9.32 30.37 25.84
N ALA A 400 -9.11 29.05 25.72
CA ALA A 400 -9.10 28.38 24.43
C ALA A 400 -10.50 28.41 23.80
N THR A 401 -10.57 28.46 22.47
CA THR A 401 -11.84 28.40 21.74
C THR A 401 -11.99 27.04 21.04
N TYR A 402 -13.23 26.56 20.99
CA TYR A 402 -13.57 25.27 20.39
C TYR A 402 -14.75 25.41 19.43
N ARG A 403 -14.56 24.94 18.19
CA ARG A 403 -15.59 24.88 17.16
C ARG A 403 -15.74 23.45 16.70
N GLN A 404 -16.97 22.97 16.57
CA GLN A 404 -17.26 21.63 16.07
C GLN A 404 -18.22 21.71 14.91
N TYR A 405 -17.95 20.88 13.90
CA TYR A 405 -18.81 20.63 12.77
C TYR A 405 -19.07 19.12 12.74
N ALA A 406 -20.31 18.70 12.54
CA ALA A 406 -20.67 17.29 12.62
C ALA A 406 -21.67 16.84 11.55
N GLY A 407 -21.71 15.53 11.34
CA GLY A 407 -22.54 14.89 10.33
C GLY A 407 -21.96 15.01 8.92
N ALA A 408 -22.62 14.36 7.95
CA ALA A 408 -22.13 14.30 6.58
C ALA A 408 -22.01 15.68 5.91
N ALA A 409 -22.88 16.62 6.28
CA ALA A 409 -22.85 18.01 5.81
C ALA A 409 -21.87 18.91 6.59
N LEU A 410 -21.25 18.40 7.67
CA LEU A 410 -20.42 19.16 8.59
C LEU A 410 -21.09 20.48 9.05
N ALA A 411 -22.32 20.36 9.56
CA ALA A 411 -23.04 21.50 10.09
C ALA A 411 -22.41 21.98 11.42
N PRO A 412 -22.37 23.29 11.70
CA PRO A 412 -21.88 23.80 12.98
C PRO A 412 -22.68 23.24 14.16
N VAL A 413 -21.98 22.83 15.22
CA VAL A 413 -22.58 22.34 16.47
C VAL A 413 -22.58 23.48 17.51
N PRO A 414 -23.71 23.79 18.15
CA PRO A 414 -23.83 24.89 19.11
C PRO A 414 -22.96 24.79 20.39
N ASN A 415 -22.35 23.63 20.67
CA ASN A 415 -21.38 23.42 21.76
C ASN A 415 -21.84 23.93 23.14
N THR A 416 -23.09 23.67 23.50
CA THR A 416 -23.72 24.21 24.74
C THR A 416 -23.30 23.49 26.02
N ASP A 417 -22.77 22.26 25.94
CA ASP A 417 -22.26 21.52 27.09
C ASP A 417 -20.77 21.83 27.32
N THR A 418 -20.49 22.70 28.29
CA THR A 418 -19.14 23.13 28.62
C THR A 418 -18.25 22.00 29.15
N LEU A 419 -18.80 20.97 29.81
CA LEU A 419 -18.02 19.85 30.32
C LEU A 419 -17.54 18.97 29.15
N GLN A 420 -18.44 18.69 28.21
CA GLN A 420 -18.10 17.97 26.99
C GLN A 420 -17.05 18.73 26.16
N VAL A 421 -17.24 20.04 25.97
CA VAL A 421 -16.29 20.90 25.24
C VAL A 421 -14.91 20.85 25.88
N ASN A 422 -14.81 21.01 27.20
CA ASN A 422 -13.53 20.96 27.91
C ASN A 422 -12.85 19.58 27.79
N ALA A 423 -13.63 18.49 27.83
CA ALA A 423 -13.10 17.15 27.64
C ALA A 423 -12.55 16.95 26.21
N ARG A 424 -13.23 17.48 25.19
CA ARG A 424 -12.77 17.43 23.79
C ARG A 424 -11.51 18.27 23.56
N ILE A 425 -11.46 19.50 24.11
CA ILE A 425 -10.24 20.33 24.07
C ILE A 425 -9.06 19.56 24.69
N LYS A 426 -9.24 19.00 25.89
CA LYS A 426 -8.21 18.21 26.56
C LYS A 426 -7.77 17.00 25.72
N TYR A 427 -8.72 16.28 25.12
CA TYR A 427 -8.43 15.15 24.25
C TYR A 427 -7.58 15.54 23.04
N ILE A 428 -7.95 16.62 22.33
CA ILE A 428 -7.24 17.08 21.12
C ILE A 428 -5.82 17.55 21.47
N LEU A 429 -5.67 18.33 22.54
CA LEU A 429 -4.37 18.85 22.96
C LEU A 429 -3.44 17.77 23.54
N ALA A 430 -3.97 16.64 24.00
CA ALA A 430 -3.18 15.54 24.55
C ALA A 430 -2.70 14.51 23.50
N GLN A 431 -3.07 14.67 22.23
CA GLN A 431 -2.69 13.72 21.19
C GLN A 431 -1.17 13.75 20.94
N LYS A 432 -0.55 12.58 21.02
CA LYS A 432 0.89 12.41 20.79
C LYS A 432 1.21 12.46 19.28
N PRO A 433 2.17 13.28 18.83
CA PRO A 433 2.53 13.38 17.43
C PRO A 433 3.16 12.08 16.93
N SER A 434 2.95 11.81 15.65
CA SER A 434 3.63 10.74 14.96
C SER A 434 5.10 11.12 14.74
N VAL A 435 6.02 10.24 15.12
CA VAL A 435 7.45 10.48 14.89
C VAL A 435 7.72 10.50 13.38
N ILE A 436 8.32 11.59 12.89
CA ILE A 436 8.77 11.70 11.50
C ILE A 436 10.28 12.04 11.52
N PRO A 437 11.16 11.04 11.41
CA PRO A 437 12.62 11.23 11.37
C PRO A 437 13.01 11.98 10.11
#